data_AF-A0A1Z4EZS6-F1
#
_entry.id   AF-A0A1Z4EZS6-F1
#
_cell.length_a   1.000
_cell.length_b   1.000
_cell.length_c   1.000
_cell.angle_alpha   90.00
_cell.angle_beta   90.00
_cell.angle_gamma   90.00
#
_symmetry.space_group_name_H-M   'P 1'
#
loop_
_entity.id
_entity.type
_entity.pdbx_description
1 polymer ?
#
loop_
_entity_poly.entity_id
_entity_poly.type
_entity_poly.pdbx_seq_one_letter_code
_entity_poly.pdbx_strand_id
1 'polypeptide(L)'
;MGAGSRAASGPGPALTSTLKPVSTNAIGRMVGLLGDEWTLLLVRESLLGARRFSDFSERLPISNAVLTQRLLKLVDDGLLSREVYQERPLRAGYQPTRQCQELWPVLVSIWHWERTWVPEHPEKMPLMHHRTCGQDFSPVLRCAGCHQPVSQEHIDTEWGPSGGWQRSVPQGATRRRSGTDRHRQAGLFPETMSILGNRWASAMVAAAFLGARQFGDFHTRLSAPPALIADRLRGFCTIGVLQRAAHPKRSDWSEYHLTPKGLAFFPIVMTAVDWGQRHFPTQEGPAMIFTHRDCGSRFTPELACDQCDQRVNSNGIEPR
;
A
#
# COMPACT_ATOMS: atom_id res chain seq x y z
N MET A 1 35.12 70.90 10.98
CA MET A 1 34.27 70.95 9.78
C MET A 1 34.29 69.58 9.13
N GLY A 2 33.12 69.00 8.79
CA GLY A 2 32.87 67.87 7.87
C GLY A 2 33.53 66.52 8.22
N ALA A 3 32.83 65.54 8.78
CA ALA A 3 31.86 64.62 8.14
C ALA A 3 32.48 63.58 7.18
N GLY A 4 32.22 62.28 7.41
CA GLY A 4 32.23 61.27 6.33
C GLY A 4 32.78 59.87 6.61
N SER A 5 32.00 59.05 7.33
CA SER A 5 31.70 57.62 7.09
C SER A 5 32.69 56.69 6.34
N ARG A 6 33.01 55.53 6.95
CA ARG A 6 32.56 54.20 6.45
C ARG A 6 32.90 53.05 7.39
N ALA A 7 31.87 52.28 7.75
CA ALA A 7 31.94 50.97 8.37
C ALA A 7 32.40 49.91 7.36
N ALA A 8 33.19 48.94 7.82
CA ALA A 8 33.47 47.69 7.10
C ALA A 8 33.32 46.52 8.07
N SER A 9 32.10 45.99 8.10
CA SER A 9 31.71 44.69 8.61
C SER A 9 32.15 43.59 7.64
N GLY A 10 32.93 42.62 8.11
CA GLY A 10 33.28 41.38 7.40
C GLY A 10 32.68 40.14 8.10
N PRO A 11 32.29 39.10 7.35
CA PRO A 11 31.26 38.15 7.77
C PRO A 11 31.78 37.02 8.66
N GLY A 12 30.99 36.65 9.66
CA GLY A 12 31.17 35.41 10.41
C GLY A 12 30.89 34.18 9.53
N PRO A 13 31.59 33.04 9.74
CA PRO A 13 31.39 31.84 8.95
C PRO A 13 29.97 31.30 9.14
N ALA A 14 29.38 30.93 8.00
CA ALA A 14 28.02 30.47 7.82
C ALA A 14 27.67 29.32 8.77
N LEU A 15 26.51 29.44 9.41
CA LEU A 15 25.80 28.33 10.04
C LEU A 15 25.56 27.27 8.98
N THR A 16 26.30 26.16 9.08
CA THR A 16 26.03 24.92 8.36
C THR A 16 24.63 24.48 8.74
N SER A 17 23.64 24.85 7.90
CA SER A 17 22.28 24.34 7.98
C SER A 17 22.35 22.83 7.77
N THR A 18 22.45 22.09 8.87
CA THR A 18 22.15 20.67 8.93
C THR A 18 20.70 20.50 8.47
N LEU A 19 20.51 20.25 7.17
CA LEU A 19 19.24 19.86 6.60
C LEU A 19 18.74 18.66 7.42
N LYS A 20 17.67 18.86 8.20
CA LYS A 20 17.01 17.77 8.91
C LYS A 20 16.68 16.68 7.88
N PRO A 21 16.90 15.38 8.20
CA PRO A 21 16.53 14.31 7.29
C PRO A 21 15.04 14.46 6.95
N VAL A 22 14.73 14.47 5.65
CA VAL A 22 13.35 14.63 5.19
C VAL A 22 12.51 13.52 5.82
N SER A 23 11.53 13.89 6.64
CA SER A 23 10.73 12.94 7.41
C SER A 23 9.84 12.10 6.49
N THR A 24 9.69 10.82 6.80
CA THR A 24 8.77 9.91 6.09
C THR A 24 7.35 10.45 6.14
N ASN A 25 6.69 10.54 4.98
CA ASN A 25 5.30 11.02 4.89
C ASN A 25 4.29 9.86 5.06
N ALA A 26 3.00 10.18 4.92
CA ALA A 26 1.90 9.21 5.04
C ALA A 26 2.07 7.99 4.11
N ILE A 27 2.51 8.22 2.86
CA ILE A 27 2.72 7.16 1.86
C ILE A 27 3.88 6.26 2.28
N GLY A 28 5.00 6.84 2.71
CA GLY A 28 6.15 6.07 3.16
C GLY A 28 5.84 5.21 4.40
N ARG A 29 5.05 5.73 5.34
CA ARG A 29 4.56 4.96 6.50
C ARG A 29 3.65 3.81 6.06
N MET A 30 2.69 4.10 5.19
CA MET A 30 1.76 3.11 4.66
C MET A 30 2.47 2.01 3.87
N VAL A 31 3.38 2.36 2.97
CA VAL A 31 4.21 1.41 2.21
C VAL A 31 5.12 0.61 3.14
N GLY A 32 5.66 1.21 4.20
CA GLY A 32 6.45 0.51 5.20
C GLY A 32 5.65 -0.55 5.96
N LEU A 33 4.39 -0.26 6.27
CA LEU A 33 3.50 -1.11 7.05
C LEU A 33 2.84 -2.19 6.18
N LEU A 34 2.14 -1.80 5.11
CA LEU A 34 1.44 -2.72 4.21
C LEU A 34 2.42 -3.47 3.28
N GLY A 35 3.66 -2.97 3.19
CA GLY A 35 4.79 -3.59 2.53
C GLY A 35 5.32 -4.86 3.20
N ASP A 36 4.86 -5.14 4.42
CA ASP A 36 5.21 -6.33 5.20
C ASP A 36 4.15 -7.41 5.03
N GLU A 37 4.55 -8.53 4.43
CA GLU A 37 3.68 -9.67 4.11
C GLU A 37 2.85 -10.16 5.31
N TRP A 38 3.46 -10.30 6.48
CA TRP A 38 2.77 -10.78 7.68
C TRP A 38 1.75 -9.77 8.21
N THR A 39 1.98 -8.47 8.00
CA THR A 39 1.05 -7.44 8.46
C THR A 39 -0.31 -7.58 7.79
N LEU A 40 -0.36 -7.73 6.47
CA LEU A 40 -1.62 -7.93 5.74
C LEU A 40 -2.33 -9.23 6.14
N LEU A 41 -1.59 -10.33 6.30
CA LEU A 41 -2.16 -11.62 6.71
C LEU A 41 -2.71 -11.58 8.14
N LEU A 42 -1.97 -11.00 9.09
CA LEU A 42 -2.42 -10.87 10.49
C LEU A 42 -3.59 -9.90 10.64
N VAL A 43 -3.58 -8.79 9.90
CA VAL A 43 -4.73 -7.88 9.83
C VAL A 43 -5.95 -8.63 9.29
N ARG A 44 -5.83 -9.39 8.20
CA ARG A 44 -6.93 -10.21 7.67
C ARG A 44 -7.48 -11.16 8.73
N GLU A 45 -6.62 -11.95 9.38
CA GLU A 45 -7.08 -12.89 10.41
C GLU A 45 -7.73 -12.18 11.59
N SER A 46 -7.22 -11.02 11.99
CA SER A 46 -7.85 -10.20 13.03
C SER A 46 -9.22 -9.68 12.59
N LEU A 47 -9.40 -9.22 11.36
CA LEU A 47 -10.73 -8.80 10.87
C LEU A 47 -11.68 -9.99 10.69
N LEU A 48 -11.17 -11.19 10.46
CA LEU A 48 -11.91 -12.47 10.48
C LEU A 48 -12.09 -13.07 11.89
N GLY A 49 -11.86 -12.28 12.94
CA GLY A 49 -12.19 -12.65 14.31
C GLY A 49 -11.10 -13.38 15.11
N ALA A 50 -9.88 -13.54 14.61
CA ALA A 50 -8.77 -14.04 15.42
C ALA A 50 -8.44 -13.04 16.54
N ARG A 51 -8.42 -13.51 17.80
CA ARG A 51 -8.18 -12.66 18.98
C ARG A 51 -7.08 -13.18 19.87
N ARG A 52 -6.84 -14.48 19.92
CA ARG A 52 -5.80 -15.09 20.75
C ARG A 52 -4.61 -15.49 19.90
N PHE A 53 -3.44 -15.61 20.52
CA PHE A 53 -2.23 -16.08 19.85
C PHE A 53 -2.45 -17.42 19.12
N SER A 54 -3.14 -18.36 19.78
CA SER A 54 -3.48 -19.67 19.21
C SER A 54 -4.29 -19.56 17.92
N ASP A 55 -5.26 -18.64 17.87
CA ASP A 55 -6.10 -18.44 16.69
C ASP A 55 -5.25 -18.03 15.48
N PHE A 56 -4.22 -17.19 15.67
CA PHE A 56 -3.31 -16.80 14.59
C PHE A 56 -2.34 -17.92 14.20
N SER A 57 -1.74 -18.62 15.18
CA SER A 57 -0.77 -19.69 14.90
C SER A 57 -1.41 -20.90 14.22
N GLU A 58 -2.71 -21.16 14.47
CA GLU A 58 -3.45 -22.24 13.83
C GLU A 58 -3.86 -21.90 12.38
N ARG A 59 -4.09 -20.61 12.09
CA ARG A 59 -4.57 -20.15 10.77
C ARG A 59 -3.47 -19.76 9.80
N LEU A 60 -2.27 -19.46 10.29
CA LEU A 60 -1.15 -18.97 9.47
C LEU A 60 0.06 -19.90 9.58
N PRO A 61 0.76 -20.21 8.47
CA PRO A 61 1.98 -21.01 8.47
C PRO A 61 3.19 -20.20 8.97
N ILE A 62 3.10 -19.65 10.19
CA ILE A 62 4.07 -18.74 10.80
C ILE A 62 4.65 -19.37 12.08
N SER A 63 5.97 -19.33 12.25
CA SER A 63 6.59 -19.80 13.49
C SER A 63 6.18 -18.92 14.69
N ASN A 64 6.07 -19.52 15.88
CA ASN A 64 5.69 -18.80 17.10
C ASN A 64 6.59 -17.59 17.41
N ALA A 65 7.90 -17.70 17.16
CA ALA A 65 8.84 -16.61 17.39
C ALA A 65 8.55 -15.41 16.45
N VAL A 66 8.32 -15.68 15.16
CA VAL A 66 7.98 -14.62 14.20
C VAL A 66 6.60 -14.05 14.51
N LEU A 67 5.60 -14.89 14.82
CA LEU A 67 4.26 -14.44 15.18
C LEU A 67 4.27 -13.49 16.38
N THR A 68 5.02 -13.85 17.44
CA THR A 68 5.19 -13.00 18.63
C THR A 68 5.76 -11.63 18.24
N GLN A 69 6.84 -11.60 17.47
CA GLN A 69 7.47 -10.36 17.02
C GLN A 69 6.49 -9.51 16.18
N ARG A 70 5.71 -10.14 15.31
CA ARG A 70 4.76 -9.44 14.43
C ARG A 70 3.56 -8.89 15.19
N LEU A 71 2.97 -9.65 16.12
CA LEU A 71 1.88 -9.17 16.94
C LEU A 71 2.30 -7.98 17.81
N LEU A 72 3.50 -8.03 18.41
CA LEU A 72 4.06 -6.88 19.13
C LEU A 72 4.23 -5.66 18.22
N LYS A 73 4.80 -5.86 17.03
CA LYS A 73 4.95 -4.80 16.02
C LYS A 73 3.61 -4.17 15.64
N LEU A 74 2.55 -4.96 15.46
CA LEU A 74 1.21 -4.46 15.13
C LEU A 74 0.57 -3.70 16.31
N VAL A 75 0.91 -4.06 17.55
CA VAL A 75 0.52 -3.28 18.73
C VAL A 75 1.27 -1.95 18.77
N ASP A 76 2.58 -1.95 18.55
CA ASP A 76 3.41 -0.74 18.49
C ASP A 76 2.97 0.21 17.35
N ASP A 77 2.55 -0.35 16.21
CA ASP A 77 2.04 0.40 15.05
C ASP A 77 0.57 0.85 15.22
N GLY A 78 -0.08 0.52 16.34
CA GLY A 78 -1.44 0.93 16.67
C GLY A 78 -2.54 0.20 15.89
N LEU A 79 -2.22 -0.90 15.22
CA LEU A 79 -3.20 -1.74 14.51
C LEU A 79 -3.93 -2.70 15.44
N LEU A 80 -3.24 -3.23 16.45
CA LEU A 80 -3.84 -4.09 17.45
C LEU A 80 -3.71 -3.45 18.83
N SER A 81 -4.69 -3.66 19.71
CA SER A 81 -4.52 -3.42 21.14
C SER A 81 -4.35 -4.76 21.85
N ARG A 82 -3.41 -4.82 22.80
CA ARG A 82 -3.22 -5.99 23.65
C ARG A 82 -4.11 -5.85 24.89
N GLU A 83 -5.05 -6.76 25.05
CA GLU A 83 -5.98 -6.78 26.18
C GLU A 83 -5.73 -8.00 27.06
N VAL A 84 -5.34 -7.78 28.32
CA VAL A 84 -5.24 -8.84 29.31
C VAL A 84 -6.63 -9.11 29.86
N TYR A 85 -7.16 -10.31 29.64
CA TYR A 85 -8.48 -10.72 30.14
C TYR A 85 -8.41 -11.73 31.28
N GLN A 86 -7.21 -12.25 31.58
CA GLN A 86 -6.96 -13.12 32.71
C GLN A 86 -5.53 -12.92 33.20
N GLU A 87 -5.31 -12.67 34.49
CA GLU A 87 -3.96 -12.42 35.02
C GLU A 87 -3.26 -13.70 35.52
N ARG A 88 -4.02 -14.77 35.83
CA ARG A 88 -3.49 -16.03 36.38
C ARG A 88 -4.18 -17.27 35.80
N PRO A 89 -3.52 -18.08 34.96
CA PRO A 89 -2.34 -17.70 34.15
C PRO A 89 -2.62 -16.47 33.28
N LEU A 90 -1.57 -15.70 32.96
CA LEU A 90 -1.68 -14.52 32.10
C LEU A 90 -2.22 -14.92 30.71
N ARG A 91 -3.41 -14.45 30.37
CA ARG A 91 -3.97 -14.57 29.02
C ARG A 91 -4.29 -13.18 28.48
N ALA A 92 -3.68 -12.89 27.34
CA ALA A 92 -3.90 -11.67 26.59
C ALA A 92 -4.46 -11.99 25.21
N GLY A 93 -5.40 -11.16 24.77
CA GLY A 93 -5.89 -11.13 23.40
C GLY A 93 -5.36 -9.91 22.64
N TYR A 94 -5.60 -9.90 21.34
CA TYR A 94 -5.28 -8.84 20.41
C TYR A 94 -6.57 -8.39 19.74
N GLN A 95 -7.02 -7.17 20.01
CA GLN A 95 -8.20 -6.60 19.38
C GLN A 95 -7.80 -5.70 18.20
N PRO A 96 -8.54 -5.73 17.08
CA PRO A 96 -8.32 -4.78 16.00
C PRO A 96 -8.75 -3.38 16.44
N THR A 97 -7.83 -2.42 16.38
CA THR A 97 -8.16 -1.01 16.59
C THR A 97 -8.99 -0.47 15.43
N ARG A 98 -9.54 0.74 15.58
CA ARG A 98 -10.21 1.44 14.48
C ARG A 98 -9.32 1.55 13.23
N GLN A 99 -8.03 1.83 13.41
CA GLN A 99 -7.06 1.93 12.32
C GLN A 99 -6.92 0.60 11.56
N CYS A 100 -6.95 -0.53 12.26
CA CYS A 100 -6.94 -1.86 11.64
C CYS A 100 -8.28 -2.18 10.95
N GLN A 101 -9.41 -1.87 11.59
CA GLN A 101 -10.74 -2.08 11.00
C GLN A 101 -10.90 -1.34 9.67
N GLU A 102 -10.38 -0.11 9.57
CA GLU A 102 -10.44 0.70 8.34
C GLU A 102 -9.54 0.19 7.19
N LEU A 103 -8.77 -0.89 7.37
CA LEU A 103 -8.04 -1.59 6.28
C LEU A 103 -8.90 -2.54 5.46
N TRP A 104 -10.14 -2.82 5.87
CA TRP A 104 -11.02 -3.74 5.16
C TRP A 104 -11.19 -3.43 3.66
N PRO A 105 -11.24 -2.16 3.17
CA PRO A 105 -11.39 -1.90 1.73
C PRO A 105 -10.17 -2.37 0.93
N VAL A 106 -8.97 -2.28 1.54
CA VAL A 106 -7.72 -2.78 0.93
C VAL A 106 -7.81 -4.30 0.77
N LEU A 107 -8.23 -5.01 1.81
CA LEU A 107 -8.35 -6.47 1.78
C LEU A 107 -9.41 -6.97 0.80
N VAL A 108 -10.57 -6.31 0.72
CA VAL A 108 -11.64 -6.66 -0.23
C VAL A 108 -11.21 -6.38 -1.67
N SER A 109 -10.46 -5.30 -1.90
CA SER A 109 -9.88 -5.01 -3.21
C SER A 109 -8.82 -6.06 -3.61
N ILE A 110 -7.98 -6.48 -2.65
CA ILE A 110 -7.00 -7.58 -2.84
C ILE A 110 -7.73 -8.88 -3.19
N TRP A 111 -8.74 -9.27 -2.40
CA TRP A 111 -9.53 -10.47 -2.66
C TRP A 111 -10.11 -10.46 -4.08
N HIS A 112 -10.74 -9.35 -4.49
CA HIS A 112 -11.36 -9.26 -5.81
C HIS A 112 -10.33 -9.35 -6.94
N TRP A 113 -9.18 -8.67 -6.78
CA TRP A 113 -8.11 -8.70 -7.78
C TRP A 113 -7.50 -10.10 -7.91
N GLU A 114 -7.13 -10.73 -6.79
CA GLU A 114 -6.61 -12.09 -6.76
C GLU A 114 -7.60 -13.05 -7.41
N ARG A 115 -8.89 -12.94 -7.09
CA ARG A 115 -9.93 -13.84 -7.61
C ARG A 115 -10.12 -13.73 -9.10
N THR A 116 -10.00 -12.52 -9.63
CA THR A 116 -10.27 -12.22 -11.03
C THR A 116 -9.05 -12.49 -11.92
N TRP A 117 -7.84 -12.20 -11.44
CA TRP A 117 -6.65 -12.11 -12.28
C TRP A 117 -5.56 -13.15 -11.99
N VAL A 118 -5.73 -13.95 -10.94
CA VAL A 118 -4.78 -15.00 -10.57
C VAL A 118 -5.47 -16.36 -10.77
N PRO A 119 -5.14 -17.10 -11.84
CA PRO A 119 -5.83 -18.34 -12.20
C PRO A 119 -5.48 -19.51 -11.28
N GLU A 120 -4.25 -19.55 -10.74
CA GLU A 120 -3.77 -20.60 -9.85
C GLU A 120 -3.78 -20.11 -8.40
N HIS A 121 -4.82 -20.49 -7.66
CA HIS A 121 -4.83 -20.36 -6.20
C HIS A 121 -4.65 -21.74 -5.56
N PRO A 122 -3.80 -21.86 -4.52
CA PRO A 122 -3.70 -23.09 -3.74
C PRO A 122 -5.05 -23.53 -3.15
N GLU A 123 -5.93 -22.56 -2.87
CA GLU A 123 -7.28 -22.75 -2.33
C GLU A 123 -8.27 -21.92 -3.14
N LYS A 124 -9.46 -22.47 -3.42
CA LYS A 124 -10.51 -21.73 -4.13
C LYS A 124 -10.97 -20.56 -3.27
N MET A 125 -10.71 -19.34 -3.72
CA MET A 125 -11.19 -18.17 -2.97
C MET A 125 -12.72 -18.13 -2.91
N PRO A 126 -13.29 -17.79 -1.75
CA PRO A 126 -14.73 -17.72 -1.55
C PRO A 126 -15.33 -16.58 -2.38
N LEU A 127 -16.63 -16.68 -2.68
CA LEU A 127 -17.39 -15.54 -3.18
C LEU A 127 -17.62 -14.56 -2.02
N MET A 128 -17.81 -13.28 -2.30
CA MET A 128 -18.23 -12.32 -1.28
C MET A 128 -19.71 -12.03 -1.48
N HIS A 129 -20.47 -12.21 -0.41
CA HIS A 129 -21.89 -11.96 -0.37
C HIS A 129 -22.17 -10.58 0.23
N HIS A 130 -22.97 -9.76 -0.45
CA HIS A 130 -23.41 -8.47 0.09
C HIS A 130 -24.74 -8.65 0.84
N ARG A 131 -24.69 -8.54 2.17
CA ARG A 131 -25.83 -8.78 3.06
C ARG A 131 -27.05 -7.92 2.74
N THR A 132 -26.84 -6.69 2.28
CA THR A 132 -27.95 -5.75 2.07
C THR A 132 -28.76 -6.08 0.81
N CYS A 133 -28.14 -6.51 -0.29
CA CYS A 133 -28.87 -6.91 -1.50
C CYS A 133 -29.07 -8.42 -1.65
N GLY A 134 -28.40 -9.23 -0.82
CA GLY A 134 -28.50 -10.68 -0.86
C GLY A 134 -27.88 -11.32 -2.10
N GLN A 135 -26.93 -10.63 -2.75
CA GLN A 135 -26.25 -11.14 -3.95
C GLN A 135 -24.75 -11.29 -3.71
N ASP A 136 -24.16 -12.25 -4.40
CA ASP A 136 -22.70 -12.33 -4.50
C ASP A 136 -22.21 -11.18 -5.39
N PHE A 137 -21.19 -10.45 -4.96
CA PHE A 137 -20.81 -9.17 -5.56
C PHE A 137 -19.32 -9.07 -5.87
N SER A 138 -18.98 -8.16 -6.77
CA SER A 138 -17.62 -7.64 -6.98
C SER A 138 -17.55 -6.17 -6.53
N PRO A 139 -16.52 -5.77 -5.77
CA PRO A 139 -16.35 -4.38 -5.37
C PRO A 139 -15.99 -3.50 -6.57
N VAL A 140 -16.74 -2.42 -6.75
CA VAL A 140 -16.45 -1.37 -7.73
C VAL A 140 -15.87 -0.16 -7.00
N LEU A 141 -14.70 0.31 -7.43
CA LEU A 141 -14.15 1.58 -6.95
C LEU A 141 -14.95 2.74 -7.56
N ARG A 142 -15.45 3.64 -6.73
CA ARG A 142 -16.14 4.86 -7.16
C ARG A 142 -15.67 6.09 -6.39
N CYS A 143 -16.01 7.25 -6.92
CA CYS A 143 -15.81 8.53 -6.24
C CYS A 143 -16.86 8.73 -5.15
N ALA A 144 -16.45 8.95 -3.90
CA ALA A 144 -17.39 9.23 -2.81
C ALA A 144 -18.23 10.51 -3.01
N GLY A 145 -17.76 11.44 -3.85
CA GLY A 145 -18.43 12.72 -4.09
C GLY A 145 -19.55 12.67 -5.14
N CYS A 146 -19.37 11.91 -6.22
CA CYS A 146 -20.35 11.83 -7.32
C CYS A 146 -20.88 10.42 -7.59
N HIS A 147 -20.41 9.43 -6.83
CA HIS A 147 -20.76 8.01 -6.91
C HIS A 147 -20.51 7.32 -8.26
N GLN A 148 -19.81 7.97 -9.19
CA GLN A 148 -19.44 7.36 -10.46
C GLN A 148 -18.27 6.38 -10.31
N PRO A 149 -18.28 5.24 -11.02
CA PRO A 149 -17.15 4.32 -11.09
C PRO A 149 -15.87 5.03 -11.56
N VAL A 150 -14.74 4.65 -10.98
CA VAL A 150 -13.45 5.28 -11.24
C VAL A 150 -12.41 4.24 -11.65
N SER A 151 -11.79 4.47 -12.81
CA SER A 151 -10.56 3.81 -13.24
C SER A 151 -9.36 4.76 -13.08
N GLN A 152 -8.16 4.26 -13.37
CA GLN A 152 -6.93 5.05 -13.30
C GLN A 152 -6.95 6.28 -14.21
N GLU A 153 -7.64 6.24 -15.34
CA GLU A 153 -7.64 7.32 -16.33
C GLU A 153 -8.52 8.53 -15.93
N HIS A 154 -9.44 8.32 -14.98
CA HIS A 154 -10.34 9.35 -14.45
C HIS A 154 -9.72 10.16 -13.31
N ILE A 155 -8.47 9.87 -12.90
CA ILE A 155 -7.83 10.49 -11.74
C ILE A 155 -6.64 11.35 -12.16
N ASP A 156 -6.74 12.65 -11.89
CA ASP A 156 -5.59 13.54 -11.87
C ASP A 156 -4.85 13.41 -10.55
N THR A 157 -3.53 13.30 -10.63
CA THR A 157 -2.68 13.02 -9.48
C THR A 157 -1.58 14.05 -9.35
N GLU A 158 -1.52 14.68 -8.19
CA GLU A 158 -0.50 15.68 -7.86
C GLU A 158 0.14 15.35 -6.50
N TRP A 159 1.39 15.78 -6.33
CA TRP A 159 2.00 15.79 -5.01
C TRP A 159 1.33 16.85 -4.14
N GLY A 160 0.90 16.47 -2.95
CA GLY A 160 0.49 17.42 -1.94
C GLY A 160 1.70 18.06 -1.23
N PRO A 161 1.45 18.98 -0.28
CA PRO A 161 2.51 19.71 0.41
C PRO A 161 3.52 18.80 1.13
N SER A 162 3.07 17.65 1.65
CA SER A 162 3.95 16.68 2.30
C SER A 162 4.50 15.61 1.33
N GLY A 163 4.28 15.80 0.03
CA GLY A 163 4.59 14.85 -1.02
C GLY A 163 6.07 14.69 -1.32
N GLY A 164 6.36 13.87 -2.33
CA GLY A 164 7.69 13.66 -2.86
C GLY A 164 8.16 12.21 -2.71
N TRP A 165 8.93 11.75 -3.69
CA TRP A 165 9.45 10.39 -3.72
C TRP A 165 10.37 10.08 -2.54
N GLN A 166 11.28 11.00 -2.17
CA GLN A 166 12.23 10.77 -1.07
C GLN A 166 11.55 10.52 0.28
N ARG A 167 10.30 11.00 0.47
CA ARG A 167 9.49 10.83 1.69
C ARG A 167 8.56 9.63 1.65
N SER A 168 8.24 9.18 0.44
CA SER A 168 7.29 8.11 0.14
C SER A 168 7.98 6.75 -0.05
N VAL A 169 9.29 6.77 -0.34
CA VAL A 169 10.11 5.59 -0.50
C VAL A 169 10.70 5.17 0.85
N PRO A 170 10.73 3.87 1.19
CA PRO A 170 11.29 3.39 2.44
C PRO A 170 12.78 3.69 2.59
N GLN A 171 13.20 4.11 3.79
CA GLN A 171 14.63 4.18 4.12
C GLN A 171 15.15 2.79 4.54
N GLY A 172 16.29 2.38 3.94
CA GLY A 172 17.07 1.21 4.37
C GLY A 172 17.21 0.08 3.35
N ALA A 173 18.37 -0.58 3.36
CA ALA A 173 18.66 -1.76 2.55
C ALA A 173 17.66 -2.88 2.85
N THR A 174 17.00 -3.39 1.82
CA THR A 174 16.18 -4.61 1.94
C THR A 174 17.09 -5.78 2.29
N ARG A 175 16.95 -6.35 3.49
CA ARG A 175 17.57 -7.63 3.81
C ARG A 175 17.00 -8.67 2.84
N ARG A 176 17.86 -9.21 1.97
CA ARG A 176 17.54 -10.25 1.01
C ARG A 176 17.01 -11.48 1.75
N ARG A 177 15.77 -11.89 1.49
CA ARG A 177 15.27 -13.24 1.79
C ARG A 177 14.94 -13.94 0.48
N SER A 178 15.35 -15.20 0.38
CA SER A 178 15.31 -16.04 -0.81
C SER A 178 13.86 -16.24 -1.29
N GLY A 179 13.62 -16.09 -2.60
CA GLY A 179 12.28 -16.09 -3.20
C GLY A 179 11.53 -17.44 -3.16
N THR A 180 12.21 -18.54 -2.86
CA THR A 180 11.62 -19.89 -2.85
C THR A 180 10.67 -20.16 -1.68
N ASP A 181 10.77 -19.40 -0.60
CA ASP A 181 9.91 -19.55 0.60
C ASP A 181 8.61 -18.72 0.51
N ARG A 182 8.55 -17.74 -0.40
CA ARG A 182 7.43 -16.78 -0.54
C ARG A 182 6.17 -17.41 -1.13
N HIS A 183 6.31 -18.27 -2.15
CA HIS A 183 5.15 -18.86 -2.82
C HIS A 183 4.46 -19.97 -2.01
N ARG A 184 5.15 -20.60 -1.04
CA ARG A 184 4.52 -21.58 -0.14
C ARG A 184 3.78 -20.95 1.05
N GLN A 185 4.09 -19.71 1.42
CA GLN A 185 3.59 -19.08 2.66
C GLN A 185 2.44 -18.08 2.44
N ALA A 186 2.26 -17.57 1.21
CA ALA A 186 1.32 -16.50 0.92
C ALA A 186 -0.18 -16.88 0.98
N GLY A 187 -0.51 -18.17 1.14
CA GLY A 187 -1.90 -18.65 1.26
C GLY A 187 -2.78 -18.14 0.11
N LEU A 188 -3.89 -17.48 0.45
CA LEU A 188 -4.86 -16.92 -0.51
C LEU A 188 -4.38 -15.70 -1.31
N PHE A 189 -3.23 -15.07 -1.00
CA PHE A 189 -2.77 -13.83 -1.66
C PHE A 189 -1.39 -13.95 -2.35
N PRO A 190 -1.16 -14.96 -3.20
CA PRO A 190 0.18 -15.28 -3.70
C PRO A 190 0.82 -14.17 -4.55
N GLU A 191 0.06 -13.53 -5.44
CA GLU A 191 0.62 -12.50 -6.32
C GLU A 191 0.59 -11.11 -5.69
N THR A 192 -0.40 -10.82 -4.85
CA THR A 192 -0.41 -9.61 -4.03
C THR A 192 0.81 -9.58 -3.13
N MET A 193 1.25 -10.71 -2.55
CA MET A 193 2.51 -10.72 -1.80
C MET A 193 3.75 -10.51 -2.68
N SER A 194 3.67 -10.79 -3.98
CA SER A 194 4.73 -10.44 -4.93
C SER A 194 4.77 -8.93 -5.24
N ILE A 195 3.63 -8.24 -5.13
CA ILE A 195 3.46 -6.80 -5.39
C ILE A 195 3.58 -5.93 -4.14
N LEU A 196 2.76 -6.21 -3.12
CA LEU A 196 2.72 -5.49 -1.85
C LEU A 196 3.57 -6.12 -0.76
N GLY A 197 3.93 -7.41 -0.81
CA GLY A 197 4.75 -8.05 0.24
C GLY A 197 6.23 -7.60 0.27
N ASN A 198 6.57 -6.56 -0.49
CA ASN A 198 7.84 -5.85 -0.37
C ASN A 198 7.63 -4.36 -0.65
N ARG A 199 8.03 -3.55 0.31
CA ARG A 199 8.05 -2.09 0.24
C ARG A 199 8.60 -1.48 -1.06
N TRP A 200 9.63 -2.06 -1.69
CA TRP A 200 10.13 -1.59 -2.99
C TRP A 200 9.22 -1.97 -4.16
N ALA A 201 8.60 -3.15 -4.11
CA ALA A 201 7.63 -3.57 -5.12
C ALA A 201 6.40 -2.66 -5.07
N SER A 202 5.90 -2.33 -3.87
CA SER A 202 4.81 -1.36 -3.68
C SER A 202 5.16 0.01 -4.26
N ALA A 203 6.36 0.52 -3.97
CA ALA A 203 6.81 1.81 -4.48
C ALA A 203 6.99 1.81 -6.01
N MET A 204 7.41 0.68 -6.61
CA MET A 204 7.51 0.53 -8.05
C MET A 204 6.15 0.50 -8.75
N VAL A 205 5.15 -0.17 -8.17
CA VAL A 205 3.78 -0.11 -8.69
C VAL A 205 3.22 1.29 -8.62
N ALA A 206 3.43 2.01 -7.51
CA ALA A 206 3.06 3.42 -7.42
C ALA A 206 3.78 4.25 -8.50
N ALA A 207 5.07 3.99 -8.77
CA ALA A 207 5.81 4.70 -9.81
C ALA A 207 5.26 4.43 -11.21
N ALA A 208 4.86 3.19 -11.52
CA ALA A 208 4.24 2.81 -12.78
C ALA A 208 2.89 3.52 -12.98
N PHE A 209 2.04 3.57 -11.94
CA PHE A 209 0.78 4.33 -11.97
C PHE A 209 1.01 5.85 -12.17
N LEU A 210 2.12 6.37 -11.65
CA LEU A 210 2.55 7.76 -11.86
C LEU A 210 3.35 7.95 -13.17
N GLY A 211 3.26 7.01 -14.10
CA GLY A 211 3.80 7.13 -15.46
C GLY A 211 5.29 6.81 -15.62
N ALA A 212 5.95 6.18 -14.64
CA ALA A 212 7.29 5.64 -14.87
C ALA A 212 7.19 4.46 -15.86
N ARG A 213 7.88 4.57 -16.99
CA ARG A 213 7.82 3.56 -18.06
C ARG A 213 9.18 3.02 -18.41
N GLN A 214 10.26 3.71 -18.08
CA GLN A 214 11.62 3.28 -18.39
C GLN A 214 12.41 2.96 -17.12
N PHE A 215 13.42 2.12 -17.24
CA PHE A 215 14.30 1.77 -16.12
C PHE A 215 14.88 3.01 -15.41
N GLY A 216 15.29 4.01 -16.19
CA GLY A 216 15.81 5.28 -15.68
C GLY A 216 14.80 6.05 -14.83
N ASP A 217 13.51 6.01 -15.17
CA ASP A 217 12.44 6.66 -14.41
C ASP A 217 12.31 6.03 -13.03
N PHE A 218 12.26 4.69 -12.96
CA PHE A 218 12.18 3.95 -11.70
C PHE A 218 13.40 4.21 -10.83
N HIS A 219 14.60 4.18 -11.42
CA HIS A 219 15.83 4.43 -10.68
C HIS A 219 15.89 5.85 -10.11
N THR A 220 15.56 6.85 -10.93
CA THR A 220 15.60 8.26 -10.52
C THR A 220 14.58 8.55 -9.43
N ARG A 221 13.35 8.06 -9.57
CA ARG A 221 12.27 8.28 -8.60
C ARG A 221 12.54 7.57 -7.28
N LEU A 222 12.96 6.30 -7.34
CA LEU A 222 13.03 5.46 -6.14
C LEU A 222 14.39 5.52 -5.45
N SER A 223 15.46 5.96 -6.13
CA SER A 223 16.83 5.88 -5.63
C SER A 223 17.20 4.46 -5.13
N ALA A 224 16.62 3.44 -5.76
CA ALA A 224 16.80 2.04 -5.39
C ALA A 224 18.01 1.42 -6.11
N PRO A 225 18.67 0.40 -5.54
CA PRO A 225 19.76 -0.29 -6.23
C PRO A 225 19.32 -0.83 -7.61
N PRO A 226 20.08 -0.60 -8.71
CA PRO A 226 19.71 -1.02 -10.06
C PRO A 226 19.32 -2.50 -10.18
N ALA A 227 20.07 -3.38 -9.51
CA ALA A 227 19.80 -4.83 -9.51
C ALA A 227 18.43 -5.16 -8.91
N LEU A 228 17.99 -4.42 -7.88
CA LEU A 228 16.68 -4.59 -7.27
C LEU A 228 15.56 -4.16 -8.22
N ILE A 229 15.73 -3.04 -8.92
CA ILE A 229 14.76 -2.56 -9.91
C ILE A 229 14.62 -3.59 -11.04
N ALA A 230 15.76 -4.07 -11.56
CA ALA A 230 15.76 -5.06 -12.64
C ALA A 230 15.07 -6.37 -12.23
N ASP A 231 15.33 -6.87 -11.02
CA ASP A 231 14.69 -8.05 -10.44
C ASP A 231 13.16 -7.85 -10.34
N ARG A 232 12.72 -6.70 -9.84
CA ARG A 232 11.30 -6.41 -9.65
C ARG A 232 10.54 -6.17 -10.95
N LEU A 233 11.12 -5.46 -11.91
CA LEU A 233 10.53 -5.31 -13.24
C LEU A 233 10.37 -6.67 -13.92
N ARG A 234 11.37 -7.55 -13.80
CA ARG A 234 11.27 -8.92 -14.30
C ARG A 234 10.15 -9.68 -13.60
N GLY A 235 10.07 -9.63 -12.27
CA GLY A 235 9.01 -10.27 -11.50
C GLY A 235 7.62 -9.81 -11.91
N PHE A 236 7.41 -8.49 -12.09
CA PHE A 236 6.13 -7.95 -12.57
C PHE A 236 5.78 -8.37 -13.99
N CYS A 237 6.78 -8.51 -14.87
CA CYS A 237 6.56 -9.09 -16.19
C CYS A 237 6.20 -10.57 -16.13
N THR A 238 6.85 -11.34 -15.24
CA THR A 238 6.58 -12.77 -15.05
C THR A 238 5.14 -13.02 -14.59
N ILE A 239 4.62 -12.22 -13.67
CA ILE A 239 3.23 -12.34 -13.19
C ILE A 239 2.20 -11.60 -14.08
N GLY A 240 2.67 -10.98 -15.17
CA GLY A 240 1.81 -10.30 -16.14
C GLY A 240 1.20 -8.97 -15.67
N VAL A 241 1.76 -8.33 -14.64
CA VAL A 241 1.36 -6.99 -14.16
C VAL A 241 1.94 -5.89 -15.06
N LEU A 242 3.17 -6.09 -15.52
CA LEU A 242 3.81 -5.24 -16.51
C LEU A 242 4.05 -6.02 -17.80
N GLN A 243 4.04 -5.33 -18.93
CA GLN A 243 4.52 -5.85 -20.20
C GLN A 243 5.72 -5.03 -20.65
N ARG A 244 6.77 -5.74 -21.06
CA ARG A 244 7.95 -5.13 -21.66
C ARG A 244 7.69 -4.89 -23.14
N ALA A 245 7.91 -3.66 -23.59
CA ALA A 245 7.84 -3.26 -25.00
C ALA A 245 9.19 -2.67 -25.44
N ALA A 246 9.49 -2.77 -26.74
CA ALA A 246 10.66 -2.09 -27.32
C ALA A 246 10.41 -0.58 -27.32
N HIS A 247 11.43 0.21 -27.01
CA HIS A 247 11.30 1.66 -27.00
C HIS A 247 11.22 2.21 -28.44
N PRO A 248 10.31 3.17 -28.75
CA PRO A 248 10.02 3.59 -30.12
C PRO A 248 11.23 4.16 -30.89
N LYS A 249 12.16 4.82 -30.18
CA LYS A 249 13.33 5.47 -30.79
C LYS A 249 14.62 4.67 -30.71
N ARG A 250 14.66 3.61 -29.88
CA ARG A 250 15.88 2.83 -29.61
C ARG A 250 15.49 1.39 -29.28
N SER A 251 15.68 0.48 -30.22
CA SER A 251 15.22 -0.91 -30.09
C SER A 251 15.92 -1.70 -28.98
N ASP A 252 17.09 -1.25 -28.53
CA ASP A 252 17.83 -1.79 -27.39
C ASP A 252 17.27 -1.33 -26.04
N TRP A 253 16.44 -0.30 -26.02
CA TRP A 253 15.80 0.20 -24.81
C TRP A 253 14.44 -0.44 -24.61
N SER A 254 14.03 -0.55 -23.36
CA SER A 254 12.78 -1.21 -22.99
C SER A 254 11.89 -0.27 -22.20
N GLU A 255 10.63 -0.25 -22.58
CA GLU A 255 9.56 0.34 -21.81
C GLU A 255 8.76 -0.75 -21.08
N TYR A 256 8.16 -0.36 -19.97
CA TYR A 256 7.35 -1.20 -19.11
C TYR A 256 5.99 -0.54 -18.96
N HIS A 257 4.96 -1.23 -19.43
CA HIS A 257 3.58 -0.73 -19.45
C HIS A 257 2.71 -1.60 -18.55
N LEU A 258 1.79 -0.98 -17.80
CA LEU A 258 0.79 -1.72 -17.03
C LEU A 258 -0.12 -2.48 -18.01
N THR A 259 -0.31 -3.78 -17.76
CA THR A 259 -1.28 -4.60 -18.47
C THR A 259 -2.70 -4.35 -17.90
N PRO A 260 -3.76 -4.93 -18.50
CA PRO A 260 -5.08 -4.93 -17.87
C PRO A 260 -5.07 -5.48 -16.43
N LYS A 261 -4.29 -6.54 -16.17
CA LYS A 261 -4.07 -7.11 -14.83
C LYS A 261 -3.40 -6.11 -13.89
N GLY A 262 -2.39 -5.39 -14.37
CA GLY A 262 -1.71 -4.35 -13.59
C GLY A 262 -2.60 -3.15 -13.29
N LEU A 263 -3.38 -2.69 -14.27
CA LEU A 263 -4.35 -1.60 -14.10
C LEU A 263 -5.46 -1.97 -13.11
N ALA A 264 -5.90 -3.22 -13.10
CA ALA A 264 -6.89 -3.72 -12.14
C ALA A 264 -6.40 -3.68 -10.68
N PHE A 265 -5.10 -3.47 -10.43
CA PHE A 265 -4.54 -3.27 -9.08
C PHE A 265 -4.86 -1.86 -8.51
N PHE A 266 -5.38 -0.95 -9.34
CA PHE A 266 -5.64 0.44 -8.98
C PHE A 266 -6.51 0.64 -7.73
N PRO A 267 -7.64 -0.09 -7.52
CA PRO A 267 -8.43 0.03 -6.30
C PRO A 267 -7.67 -0.28 -5.01
N ILE A 268 -6.72 -1.23 -5.06
CA ILE A 268 -5.87 -1.58 -3.92
C ILE A 268 -4.95 -0.40 -3.60
N VAL A 269 -4.35 0.24 -4.62
CA VAL A 269 -3.49 1.42 -4.44
C VAL A 269 -4.30 2.58 -3.86
N MET A 270 -5.47 2.89 -4.43
CA MET A 270 -6.27 4.04 -3.99
C MET A 270 -6.79 3.88 -2.55
N THR A 271 -7.31 2.70 -2.20
CA THR A 271 -7.78 2.42 -0.83
C THR A 271 -6.63 2.43 0.18
N ALA A 272 -5.45 1.90 -0.18
CA ALA A 272 -4.28 1.92 0.70
C ALA A 272 -3.74 3.34 0.90
N VAL A 273 -3.67 4.14 -0.16
CA VAL A 273 -3.23 5.54 -0.08
C VAL A 273 -4.19 6.36 0.77
N ASP A 274 -5.49 6.25 0.54
CA ASP A 274 -6.51 6.95 1.35
C ASP A 274 -6.39 6.57 2.84
N TRP A 275 -6.29 5.28 3.15
CA TRP A 275 -6.05 4.80 4.51
C TRP A 275 -4.77 5.40 5.12
N GLY A 276 -3.66 5.38 4.37
CA GLY A 276 -2.38 5.92 4.82
C GLY A 276 -2.47 7.41 5.15
N GLN A 277 -3.11 8.20 4.28
CA GLN A 277 -3.26 9.65 4.50
C GLN A 277 -4.18 9.98 5.68
N ARG A 278 -5.22 9.18 5.93
CA ARG A 278 -6.14 9.38 7.07
C ARG A 278 -5.51 9.04 8.42
N HIS A 279 -4.73 7.96 8.50
CA HIS A 279 -4.16 7.52 9.77
C HIS A 279 -2.79 8.11 10.07
N PHE A 280 -2.09 8.59 9.04
CA PHE A 280 -0.76 9.17 9.18
C PHE A 280 -0.71 10.63 8.70
N PRO A 281 -1.61 11.50 9.19
CA PRO A 281 -1.64 12.90 8.77
C PRO A 281 -0.33 13.59 9.15
N THR A 282 0.12 14.50 8.29
CA THR A 282 1.24 15.39 8.58
C THR A 282 0.71 16.80 8.80
N GLN A 283 1.45 17.63 9.54
CA GLN A 283 1.07 19.04 9.73
C GLN A 283 1.10 19.84 8.42
N GLU A 284 1.92 19.43 7.46
CA GLU A 284 2.05 20.06 6.14
C GLU A 284 0.82 19.80 5.26
N GLY A 285 0.07 18.72 5.52
CA GLY A 285 -1.09 18.31 4.73
C GLY A 285 -0.94 16.92 4.11
N PRO A 286 -1.71 16.61 3.04
CA PRO A 286 -1.63 15.32 2.37
C PRO A 286 -0.33 15.18 1.57
N ALA A 287 0.09 13.93 1.37
CA ALA A 287 1.22 13.60 0.51
C ALA A 287 0.83 13.57 -0.96
N MET A 288 -0.40 13.15 -1.26
CA MET A 288 -0.97 13.03 -2.59
C MET A 288 -2.33 13.70 -2.63
N ILE A 289 -2.57 14.47 -3.68
CA ILE A 289 -3.87 15.05 -4.01
C ILE A 289 -4.38 14.34 -5.25
N PHE A 290 -5.58 13.79 -5.15
CA PHE A 290 -6.27 13.16 -6.26
C PHE A 290 -7.52 13.97 -6.59
N THR A 291 -7.72 14.27 -7.86
CA THR A 291 -8.91 14.95 -8.37
C THR A 291 -9.62 14.03 -9.33
N HIS A 292 -10.92 13.84 -9.14
CA HIS A 292 -11.73 13.07 -10.08
C HIS A 292 -12.07 13.96 -11.26
N ARG A 293 -11.61 13.57 -12.46
CA ARG A 293 -11.73 14.37 -13.69
C ARG A 293 -13.17 14.72 -14.03
N ASP A 294 -14.09 13.76 -13.90
CA ASP A 294 -15.46 13.94 -14.37
C ASP A 294 -16.27 14.89 -13.48
N CYS A 295 -16.00 14.93 -12.17
CA CYS A 295 -16.71 15.83 -11.24
C CYS A 295 -15.87 17.03 -10.76
N GLY A 296 -14.60 17.11 -11.15
CA GLY A 296 -13.66 18.17 -10.77
C GLY A 296 -13.34 18.28 -9.28
N SER A 297 -13.89 17.38 -8.45
CA SER A 297 -13.75 17.42 -6.98
C SER A 297 -12.60 16.54 -6.52
N ARG A 298 -12.13 16.80 -5.29
CA ARG A 298 -11.16 15.91 -4.63
C ARG A 298 -11.71 14.49 -4.59
N PHE A 299 -10.93 13.55 -5.10
CA PHE A 299 -11.28 12.14 -5.12
C PHE A 299 -11.05 11.51 -3.74
N THR A 300 -12.09 10.84 -3.24
CA THR A 300 -12.02 9.95 -2.08
C THR A 300 -12.55 8.60 -2.52
N PRO A 301 -11.76 7.51 -2.38
CA PRO A 301 -12.17 6.19 -2.83
C PRO A 301 -13.28 5.63 -1.95
N GLU A 302 -14.31 5.10 -2.59
CA GLU A 302 -15.38 4.34 -1.95
C GLU A 302 -15.61 3.03 -2.73
N LEU A 303 -15.87 1.93 -2.03
CA LEU A 303 -16.25 0.67 -2.67
C LEU A 303 -17.77 0.52 -2.69
N ALA A 304 -18.31 0.15 -3.85
CA ALA A 304 -19.72 -0.13 -4.08
C ALA A 304 -19.95 -1.57 -4.54
N CYS A 305 -21.17 -2.05 -4.34
CA CYS A 305 -21.63 -3.33 -4.84
C CYS A 305 -21.99 -3.21 -6.33
N ASP A 306 -21.43 -4.05 -7.19
CA ASP A 306 -21.78 -4.10 -8.63
C ASP A 306 -23.24 -4.52 -8.90
N GLN A 307 -23.93 -5.12 -7.91
CA GLN A 307 -25.31 -5.59 -8.05
C GLN A 307 -26.36 -4.53 -7.71
N CYS A 308 -26.09 -3.66 -6.73
CA CYS A 308 -27.09 -2.69 -6.25
C CYS A 308 -26.57 -1.26 -6.11
N ASP A 309 -25.30 -1.00 -6.46
CA ASP A 309 -24.63 0.30 -6.35
C ASP A 309 -24.67 0.92 -4.94
N GLN A 310 -24.95 0.13 -3.90
CA GLN A 310 -24.83 0.61 -2.53
C GLN A 310 -23.38 0.54 -2.05
N ARG A 311 -23.03 1.47 -1.17
CA ARG A 311 -21.73 1.47 -0.50
C ARG A 311 -21.53 0.18 0.28
N VAL A 312 -20.41 -0.47 0.05
CA VAL A 312 -19.98 -1.64 0.80
C VAL A 312 -19.32 -1.21 2.11
N ASN A 313 -19.58 -1.93 3.19
CA ASN A 313 -18.94 -1.74 4.48
C ASN A 313 -18.50 -3.10 5.06
N SER A 314 -17.60 -3.08 6.05
CA SER A 314 -17.01 -4.31 6.62
C SER A 314 -18.03 -5.29 7.19
N ASN A 315 -19.14 -4.81 7.74
CA ASN A 315 -20.14 -5.64 8.40
C ASN A 315 -21.22 -6.12 7.42
N GLY A 316 -21.33 -5.46 6.26
CA GLY A 316 -22.29 -5.75 5.20
C GLY A 316 -21.84 -6.84 4.24
N ILE A 317 -20.67 -7.46 4.48
CA ILE A 317 -20.13 -8.50 3.60
C ILE A 317 -19.76 -9.74 4.38
N GLU A 318 -19.86 -10.91 3.72
CA GLU A 318 -19.34 -12.16 4.26
C GLU A 318 -18.81 -13.08 3.15
N PRO A 319 -17.76 -13.86 3.42
CA PRO A 319 -17.34 -14.93 2.52
C PRO A 319 -18.41 -16.03 2.44
N ARG A 320 -18.61 -16.58 1.24
CA ARG A 320 -19.48 -17.72 0.94
C ARG A 320 -18.70 -18.87 0.30
#